data_AF-A0A9D8JBJ9-F1
#
_entry.id   AF-A0A9D8JBJ9-F1
#
_cell.length_a   1.000
_cell.length_b   1.000
_cell.length_c   1.000
_cell.angle_alpha   90.00
_cell.angle_beta   90.00
_cell.angle_gamma   90.00
#
_symmetry.space_group_name_H-M   'P 1'
#
loop_
_entity.id
_entity.type
_entity.pdbx_description
1 polymer ?
#
loop_
_entity_poly.entity_id
_entity_poly.type
_entity_poly.pdbx_seq_one_letter_code
_entity_poly.pdbx_strand_id
1 'polypeptide(L)' 'MKSRRDFFAFAGIAGGALAAGSVARAAMVSLPEPVVETSAATRPPLQPTAGRPYRPVVTLN' A
#
# COMPACT_ATOMS: atom_id res chain seq x y z
N MET A 1 -20.98 -26.78 28.01
CA MET A 1 -20.40 -27.35 26.78
C MET A 1 -19.52 -26.28 26.13
N LYS A 2 -18.29 -26.59 25.71
CA LYS A 2 -17.46 -25.69 24.88
C LYS A 2 -17.34 -26.33 23.50
N SER A 3 -18.16 -25.91 22.54
CA SER A 3 -18.17 -26.51 21.20
C SER A 3 -17.09 -25.90 20.31
N ARG A 4 -16.61 -26.67 19.31
CA ARG A 4 -15.71 -26.13 18.25
C ARG A 4 -16.30 -24.89 17.58
N ARG A 5 -17.63 -24.84 17.45
CA ARG A 5 -18.35 -23.69 16.89
C ARG A 5 -18.19 -22.44 17.75
N ASP A 6 -18.20 -22.56 19.07
CA ASP A 6 -18.02 -21.44 19.99
C ASP A 6 -16.59 -20.90 19.90
N PHE A 7 -15.60 -21.80 19.79
CA PHE A 7 -14.20 -21.41 19.57
C PHE A 7 -14.02 -20.58 18.30
N PHE A 8 -14.57 -21.00 17.16
CA PHE A 8 -14.48 -20.22 15.92
C PHE A 8 -15.28 -18.91 15.96
N ALA A 9 -16.41 -18.87 16.67
CA ALA A 9 -17.16 -17.64 16.88
C ALA A 9 -16.33 -16.61 17.66
N PHE A 10 -15.70 -17.02 18.76
CA PHE A 10 -14.83 -16.13 19.55
C PHE A 10 -13.54 -15.77 18.81
N ALA A 11 -12.89 -16.72 18.14
CA ALA A 11 -11.67 -16.48 17.37
C ALA A 11 -11.91 -15.59 16.14
N GLY A 12 -13.08 -15.73 15.49
CA GLY A 12 -13.48 -14.89 14.36
C GLY A 12 -13.73 -13.44 14.78
N ILE A 13 -14.38 -13.22 15.93
CA ILE A 13 -14.61 -11.88 16.48
C ILE A 13 -13.27 -11.24 16.89
N ALA A 14 -12.42 -11.97 17.61
CA ALA A 14 -11.12 -11.46 18.05
C ALA A 14 -10.16 -11.22 16.88
N GLY A 15 -10.08 -12.14 15.92
CA GLY A 15 -9.23 -12.03 14.73
C GLY A 15 -9.70 -10.98 13.73
N GLY A 16 -11.03 -10.84 13.53
CA GLY A 16 -11.62 -9.84 12.65
C GLY A 16 -11.38 -8.41 13.13
N ALA A 17 -11.48 -8.17 14.44
CA ALA A 17 -11.19 -6.86 15.03
C ALA A 17 -9.70 -6.45 14.86
N LEU A 18 -8.77 -7.41 14.97
CA LEU A 18 -7.34 -7.17 14.76
C LEU A 18 -7.00 -6.89 13.28
N ALA A 19 -7.61 -7.61 12.35
CA ALA A 19 -7.41 -7.41 10.91
C ALA A 19 -8.01 -6.08 10.39
N ALA A 20 -9.15 -5.65 10.94
CA ALA A 20 -9.72 -4.34 10.61
C ALA A 20 -8.87 -3.17 11.14
N GLY A 21 -8.18 -3.36 12.27
CA GLY A 21 -7.29 -2.36 12.86
C GLY A 21 -5.85 -2.35 12.32
N SER A 22 -5.44 -3.37 11.56
CA SER A 22 -4.05 -3.49 11.08
C SER A 22 -3.70 -2.50 9.97
N VAL A 23 -4.69 -1.92 9.29
CA VAL A 23 -4.46 -0.82 8.36
C VAL A 23 -4.58 0.50 9.13
N ALA A 24 -3.48 0.95 9.72
CA ALA A 24 -3.46 2.22 10.43
C ALA A 24 -3.87 3.36 9.49
N ARG A 25 -4.77 4.25 9.92
CA ARG A 25 -5.16 5.46 9.16
C ARG A 25 -3.94 6.32 8.78
N ALA A 26 -2.87 6.28 9.58
CA ALA A 26 -1.60 6.92 9.27
C ALA A 26 -0.93 6.36 8.00
N ALA A 27 -1.09 5.06 7.70
CA ALA A 27 -0.57 4.44 6.48
C ALA A 27 -1.27 4.95 5.21
N MET A 28 -2.52 5.42 5.31
CA MET A 28 -3.22 6.08 4.21
C MET A 28 -2.74 7.51 3.97
N VAL A 29 -2.14 8.18 4.97
CA VAL A 29 -1.56 9.53 4.83
C VAL A 29 -0.20 9.48 4.11
N SER A 30 0.46 8.32 4.10
CA SER A 30 1.78 8.15 3.46
C SER A 30 1.72 7.77 1.97
N LEU A 31 0.54 7.79 1.34
CA LEU A 31 0.46 7.54 -0.09
C LEU A 31 1.12 8.71 -0.85
N PRO A 32 2.10 8.44 -1.73
CA PRO A 32 2.70 9.48 -2.55
C PRO A 32 1.68 10.09 -3.52
N GLU A 33 1.81 11.39 -3.78
CA GLU A 33 1.05 12.04 -4.85
C GLU A 33 1.37 11.41 -6.21
N PRO A 34 0.36 11.17 -7.07
CA PRO A 34 0.59 10.65 -8.40
C PRO A 34 1.32 11.68 -9.27
N VAL A 35 2.30 11.22 -10.04
CA VAL A 35 2.97 12.06 -11.05
C VAL A 35 2.05 12.19 -12.26
N VAL A 36 1.47 13.36 -12.47
CA VAL A 36 0.59 13.67 -13.60
C VAL A 36 1.36 14.43 -14.68
N GLU A 37 1.30 13.93 -15.92
CA GLU A 37 1.90 14.59 -17.09
C GLU A 37 0.77 15.14 -17.98
N THR A 38 0.78 16.45 -18.25
CA THR A 38 -0.26 17.13 -19.05
C THR A 38 0.19 17.44 -20.48
N SER A 39 1.45 17.13 -20.81
CA SER A 39 2.06 17.37 -22.11
C SER A 39 2.32 16.07 -22.86
N ALA A 40 2.33 16.14 -24.20
CA ALA A 40 2.75 15.05 -25.07
C ALA A 40 4.29 14.97 -25.26
N ALA A 41 5.03 15.94 -24.73
CA ALA A 41 6.49 15.98 -24.86
C ALA A 41 7.16 14.84 -24.09
N THR A 42 8.23 14.27 -24.65
CA THR A 42 9.06 13.29 -23.96
C THR A 42 9.75 13.94 -22.76
N ARG A 43 9.61 13.33 -21.57
CA ARG A 43 10.23 13.81 -20.33
C ARG A 43 11.50 13.01 -20.03
N PRO A 44 12.56 13.65 -19.47
CA PRO A 44 13.72 12.91 -18.98
C PRO A 44 13.34 11.89 -17.89
N PRO A 45 14.14 10.84 -17.69
CA PRO A 45 13.93 9.85 -16.63
C PRO A 45 13.88 10.48 -15.23
N LEU A 46 12.92 10.03 -14.42
CA LEU A 46 12.72 10.52 -13.05
C LEU A 46 13.81 9.98 -12.12
N GLN A 47 14.61 10.89 -11.55
CA GLN A 47 15.61 10.56 -10.55
C GLN A 47 15.00 10.50 -9.14
N PRO A 48 15.43 9.54 -8.30
CA PRO A 48 14.94 9.45 -6.92
C PRO A 48 15.40 10.66 -6.10
N THR A 49 14.46 11.39 -5.51
CA THR A 49 14.73 12.48 -4.55
C THR A 49 14.67 12.01 -3.09
N ALA A 50 14.11 10.83 -2.84
CA ALA A 50 14.03 10.17 -1.54
C ALA A 50 13.87 8.63 -1.73
N GLY A 51 14.03 7.87 -0.65
CA GLY A 51 13.82 6.41 -0.65
C GLY A 51 15.03 5.59 -1.13
N ARG A 52 14.77 4.37 -1.61
CA ARG A 52 15.84 3.47 -2.11
C ARG A 52 16.37 3.99 -3.45
N PRO A 53 17.70 4.14 -3.61
CA PRO A 53 18.29 4.51 -4.90
C PRO A 53 17.96 3.48 -5.99
N TYR A 54 17.65 3.95 -7.19
CA TYR A 54 17.51 3.15 -8.40
C TYR A 54 18.06 3.92 -9.60
N ARG A 55 18.42 3.20 -10.67
CA ARG A 55 18.87 3.79 -11.94
C ARG A 55 17.71 3.74 -12.95
N PRO A 56 17.07 4.87 -13.30
CA PRO A 56 15.97 4.85 -14.25
C PRO A 56 16.46 4.44 -15.65
N VAL A 57 15.75 3.51 -16.28
CA VAL A 57 15.98 3.06 -17.66
C VAL A 57 14.79 3.49 -18.49
N VAL A 58 15.05 4.05 -19.67
CA VAL A 58 14.01 4.47 -20.62
C VAL A 58 14.10 3.55 -21.84
N THR A 59 12.96 2.99 -22.25
CA THR A 59 12.83 2.30 -23.54
C THR A 59 12.42 3.32 -24.59
N LEU A 60 13.19 3.41 -25.68
CA LEU A 60 12.82 4.23 -26.84
C LEU A 60 11.75 3.45 -27.63
N ASN A 61 10.62 4.11 -27.95
CA ASN A 61 9.58 3.59 -28.84
C ASN A 61 9.71 4.23 -30.22
#